data_AF-A0A817P194-F1
#
_entry.id   AF-A0A817P194-F1
#
_cell.length_a   1.000
_cell.length_b   1.000
_cell.length_c   1.000
_cell.angle_alpha   90.00
_cell.angle_beta   90.00
_cell.angle_gamma   90.00
#
_symmetry.space_group_name_H-M   'P 1'
#
loop_
_entity.id
_entity.type
_entity.pdbx_description
1 polymer ?
#
loop_
_entity_poly.entity_id
_entity_poly.type
_entity_poly.pdbx_seq_one_letter_code
_entity_poly.pdbx_strand_id
1 'polypeptide(L)'
;MSLCRILRPYYKLFKRSKSLSSLSSYRDRSFYKYFVDFQTRLRDNDCYGHVNYVVYGEWIDSTIDKFLIEQCSFDHSKSSLLDYVVYSHCEYYSPISYPSIISAGLFVKRIGKSSVDYQVGIFENNKSLKASAVGGFASVFVDRMNQRPHSIDEQLRKQLLSISNIIQ
;
A
#
# COMPACT_ATOMS: atom_id res chain seq x y z
N MET A 1 1.17 9.45 -26.96
CA MET A 1 -0.02 8.77 -26.37
C MET A 1 -0.04 9.16 -24.89
N SER A 2 -1.13 9.69 -24.33
CA SER A 2 -1.11 10.19 -22.94
C SER A 2 -0.95 9.05 -21.92
N LEU A 3 -0.23 9.30 -20.83
CA LEU A 3 0.01 8.34 -19.74
C LEU A 3 -1.30 7.72 -19.23
N CYS A 4 -2.35 8.53 -19.10
CA CYS A 4 -3.68 8.09 -18.71
C CYS A 4 -4.26 7.02 -19.65
N ARG A 5 -4.01 7.08 -20.97
CA ARG A 5 -4.47 6.04 -21.92
C ARG A 5 -3.71 4.73 -21.74
N ILE A 6 -2.42 4.80 -21.43
CA ILE A 6 -1.54 3.64 -21.23
C ILE A 6 -1.89 2.90 -19.93
N LEU A 7 -2.21 3.65 -18.86
CA LEU A 7 -2.48 3.08 -17.54
C LEU A 7 -3.95 2.67 -17.32
N ARG A 8 -4.87 3.12 -18.18
CA ARG A 8 -6.32 2.81 -18.09
C ARG A 8 -6.65 1.31 -18.01
N PRO A 9 -5.97 0.40 -18.73
CA PRO A 9 -6.21 -1.04 -18.59
C PRO A 9 -5.92 -1.56 -17.18
N TYR A 10 -4.84 -1.09 -16.55
CA TYR A 10 -4.47 -1.48 -15.18
C TYR A 10 -5.53 -1.04 -14.17
N TYR A 11 -5.98 0.22 -14.23
CA TYR A 11 -7.08 0.70 -13.38
C TYR A 11 -8.31 -0.21 -13.45
N LYS A 12 -8.72 -0.62 -14.66
CA LYS A 12 -9.89 -1.50 -14.84
C LYS A 12 -9.67 -2.89 -14.24
N LEU A 13 -8.45 -3.43 -14.32
CA LEU A 13 -8.11 -4.74 -13.74
C LEU A 13 -8.21 -4.72 -12.22
N PHE A 14 -7.70 -3.67 -11.56
CA PHE A 14 -7.74 -3.57 -10.10
C PHE A 14 -9.12 -3.24 -9.55
N LYS A 15 -9.90 -2.40 -10.27
CA LYS A 15 -11.27 -2.06 -9.86
C LYS A 15 -12.24 -3.25 -9.87
N ARG A 16 -11.99 -4.28 -10.69
CA ARG A 16 -12.92 -5.42 -10.89
C ARG A 16 -12.86 -6.49 -9.80
N SER A 17 -11.87 -6.46 -8.92
CA SER A 17 -11.70 -7.43 -7.84
C SER A 17 -12.47 -7.03 -6.59
N LYS A 18 -13.76 -7.39 -6.49
CA LYS A 18 -14.45 -7.40 -5.19
C LYS A 18 -15.37 -8.63 -5.06
N SER A 19 -14.99 -9.59 -4.21
CA SER A 19 -15.96 -10.30 -3.38
C SER A 19 -15.85 -9.75 -1.97
N LEU A 20 -16.98 -9.46 -1.32
CA LEU A 20 -17.01 -9.00 0.08
C LEU A 20 -16.45 -10.06 1.05
N SER A 21 -16.40 -11.33 0.65
CA SER A 21 -15.99 -12.45 1.50
C SER A 21 -14.48 -12.52 1.76
N SER A 22 -13.61 -11.97 0.90
CA SER A 22 -12.16 -11.97 1.12
C SER A 22 -11.67 -10.84 2.04
N LEU A 23 -12.51 -9.83 2.30
CA LEU A 23 -12.12 -8.59 3.01
C LEU A 23 -12.08 -8.74 4.54
N SER A 24 -12.88 -9.64 5.11
CA SER A 24 -12.87 -9.88 6.57
C SER A 24 -11.53 -10.45 7.06
N SER A 25 -10.83 -11.18 6.20
CA SER A 25 -9.55 -11.81 6.50
C SER A 25 -8.39 -10.81 6.56
N TYR A 26 -8.39 -9.78 5.71
CA TYR A 26 -7.30 -8.78 5.71
C TYR A 26 -7.26 -7.91 6.97
N ARG A 27 -8.27 -7.99 7.83
CA ARG A 27 -8.22 -7.33 9.13
C ARG A 27 -7.24 -7.99 10.10
N ASP A 28 -6.88 -9.26 9.88
CA ASP A 28 -5.99 -9.98 10.78
C ASP A 28 -4.54 -9.56 10.63
N ARG A 29 -3.91 -9.20 11.76
CA ARG A 29 -2.50 -8.76 11.81
C ARG A 29 -1.53 -9.78 11.19
N SER A 30 -1.84 -11.08 11.27
CA SER A 30 -1.00 -12.16 10.77
C SER A 30 -0.79 -12.18 9.24
N PHE A 31 -1.62 -11.45 8.48
CA PHE A 31 -1.44 -11.32 7.03
C PHE A 31 -0.23 -10.48 6.65
N TYR A 32 0.15 -9.55 7.52
CA TYR A 32 1.15 -8.53 7.23
C TYR A 32 2.54 -8.98 7.69
N LYS A 33 3.56 -8.64 6.91
CA LYS A 33 4.94 -9.13 7.09
C LYS A 33 5.94 -8.04 7.41
N TYR A 34 5.66 -6.81 7.00
CA TYR A 34 6.49 -5.64 7.27
C TYR A 34 5.66 -4.61 8.04
N PHE A 35 6.22 -3.99 9.07
CA PHE A 35 5.49 -3.05 9.92
C PHE A 35 6.27 -1.74 10.08
N VAL A 36 5.53 -0.63 10.07
CA VAL A 36 6.05 0.71 10.35
C VAL A 36 5.14 1.36 11.38
N ASP A 37 5.72 1.89 12.45
CA ASP A 37 4.98 2.59 13.47
C ASP A 37 4.97 4.10 13.22
N PHE A 38 3.82 4.74 13.46
CA PHE A 38 3.66 6.18 13.37
C PHE A 38 3.02 6.73 14.64
N GLN A 39 3.53 7.86 15.12
CA GLN A 39 2.88 8.61 16.19
C GLN A 39 1.82 9.53 15.58
N THR A 40 0.58 9.41 16.05
CA THR A 40 -0.47 10.38 15.68
C THR A 40 -0.10 11.78 16.19
N ARG A 41 -0.49 12.79 15.41
CA ARG A 41 -0.31 14.21 15.70
C ARG A 41 -1.65 14.82 16.08
N LEU A 42 -1.64 15.91 16.84
CA LEU A 42 -2.87 16.63 17.18
C LEU A 42 -3.66 17.06 15.93
N ARG A 43 -2.96 17.42 14.85
CA ARG A 43 -3.56 17.81 13.56
C ARG A 43 -4.26 16.65 12.83
N ASP A 44 -3.89 15.41 13.14
CA ASP A 44 -4.47 14.25 12.45
C ASP A 44 -5.96 14.11 12.80
N ASN A 45 -6.37 14.55 13.99
CA ASN A 45 -7.77 14.57 14.40
C ASN A 45 -8.54 15.68 13.67
N ASP A 46 -9.73 15.35 13.16
CA ASP A 46 -10.69 16.34 12.66
C ASP A 46 -11.67 16.80 13.76
N CYS A 47 -12.66 17.61 13.37
CA CYS A 47 -13.65 18.16 14.29
C CYS A 47 -14.53 17.11 14.98
N TYR A 48 -14.51 15.85 14.54
CA TYR A 48 -15.22 14.74 15.16
C TYR A 48 -14.41 14.03 16.24
N GLY A 49 -13.17 14.46 16.51
CA GLY A 49 -12.34 13.91 17.59
C GLY A 49 -11.60 12.61 17.24
N HIS A 50 -11.58 12.23 15.97
CA HIS A 50 -10.88 11.06 15.46
C HIS A 50 -9.99 11.45 14.29
N VAL A 51 -9.02 10.59 13.97
CA VAL A 51 -8.12 10.79 12.84
C VAL A 51 -8.91 10.86 11.54
N ASN A 52 -8.66 11.92 10.76
CA ASN A 52 -9.32 12.13 9.48
C ASN A 52 -8.99 11.03 8.47
N TYR A 53 -9.97 10.66 7.64
CA TYR A 53 -9.85 9.59 6.66
C TYR A 53 -8.67 9.77 5.67
N VAL A 54 -8.26 11.00 5.37
CA VAL A 54 -7.14 11.31 4.46
C VAL A 54 -5.80 10.87 5.05
N VAL A 55 -5.61 11.02 6.37
CA VAL A 55 -4.34 10.72 7.06
C VAL A 55 -3.98 9.23 6.94
N TYR A 56 -4.99 8.35 6.89
CA TYR A 56 -4.76 6.92 6.65
C TYR A 56 -4.08 6.68 5.30
N GLY A 57 -4.43 7.46 4.27
CA GLY A 57 -3.77 7.40 2.97
C GLY A 57 -2.29 7.76 3.04
N GLU A 58 -1.93 8.76 3.85
CA GLU A 58 -0.55 9.17 4.07
C GLU A 58 0.28 8.07 4.78
N TRP A 59 -0.30 7.39 5.76
CA TRP A 59 0.35 6.25 6.43
C TRP A 59 0.56 5.08 5.48
N ILE A 60 -0.44 4.78 4.64
CA ILE A 60 -0.37 3.71 3.64
C ILE A 60 0.78 4.01 2.65
N ASP A 61 0.80 5.21 2.09
CA ASP A 61 1.82 5.66 1.13
C ASP A 61 3.22 5.60 1.74
N SER A 62 3.39 6.20 2.92
CA SER A 62 4.65 6.21 3.65
C SER A 62 5.16 4.81 4.01
N THR A 63 4.26 3.87 4.33
CA THR A 63 4.63 2.48 4.66
C THR A 63 5.17 1.74 3.44
N ILE A 64 4.50 1.91 2.29
CA ILE A 64 4.91 1.27 1.04
C ILE A 64 6.24 1.86 0.55
N ASP A 65 6.35 3.17 0.53
CA ASP A 65 7.58 3.85 0.09
C ASP A 65 8.77 3.53 1.00
N LYS A 66 8.56 3.49 2.32
CA LYS A 66 9.61 3.09 3.25
C LYS A 66 10.11 1.67 2.97
N PHE A 67 9.21 0.73 2.71
CA PHE A 67 9.59 -0.62 2.30
C PHE A 67 10.39 -0.63 0.98
N LEU A 68 9.94 0.12 -0.02
CA LEU A 68 10.63 0.21 -1.31
C LEU A 68 12.05 0.78 -1.16
N ILE A 69 12.22 1.82 -0.34
CA ILE A 69 13.53 2.44 -0.08
C ILE A 69 14.43 1.48 0.70
N GLU A 70 13.95 0.94 1.83
CA GLU A 70 14.79 0.17 2.77
C GLU A 70 15.09 -1.25 2.28
N GLN A 71 14.08 -1.95 1.75
CA GLN A 71 14.20 -3.38 1.42
C GLN A 71 14.47 -3.60 -0.07
N CYS A 72 13.99 -2.71 -0.93
CA CYS A 72 14.13 -2.86 -2.39
C CYS A 72 15.22 -1.95 -2.99
N SER A 73 15.84 -1.07 -2.18
CA SER A 73 16.81 -0.07 -2.65
C SER A 73 16.26 0.82 -3.78
N PHE A 74 14.95 1.08 -3.76
CA PHE A 74 14.27 1.88 -4.77
C PHE A 74 14.34 3.37 -4.40
N ASP A 75 15.28 4.09 -5.02
CA ASP A 75 15.39 5.54 -4.89
C ASP A 75 14.51 6.23 -5.93
N HIS A 76 13.38 6.80 -5.51
CA HIS A 76 12.44 7.53 -6.38
C HIS A 76 13.09 8.66 -7.20
N SER A 77 14.21 9.23 -6.75
CA SER A 77 14.92 10.31 -7.44
C SER A 77 15.93 9.81 -8.48
N LYS A 78 16.52 8.63 -8.27
CA LYS A 78 17.63 8.10 -9.10
C LYS A 78 17.25 6.87 -9.93
N SER A 79 16.17 6.18 -9.56
CA SER A 79 15.74 4.96 -10.24
C SER A 79 15.38 5.25 -11.70
N SER A 80 15.79 4.33 -12.59
CA SER A 80 15.38 4.33 -14.01
C SER A 80 13.88 4.07 -14.16
N LEU A 81 13.23 3.57 -13.12
CA LEU A 81 11.80 3.34 -13.07
C LEU A 81 11.10 4.40 -12.20
N LEU A 82 9.87 4.72 -12.58
CA LEU A 82 8.91 5.49 -11.79
C LEU A 82 7.80 4.55 -11.34
N ASP A 83 7.33 4.70 -10.10
CA ASP A 83 6.17 3.95 -9.61
C ASP A 83 4.91 4.82 -9.67
N TYR A 84 3.98 4.49 -10.57
CA TYR A 84 2.72 5.23 -10.71
C TYR A 84 1.57 4.51 -10.03
N VAL A 85 0.98 5.18 -9.03
CA VAL A 85 -0.27 4.74 -8.44
C VAL A 85 -1.40 4.86 -9.46
N VAL A 86 -2.05 3.73 -9.77
CA VAL A 86 -3.14 3.66 -10.76
C VAL A 86 -4.51 3.39 -10.12
N TYR A 87 -4.54 2.94 -8.87
CA TYR A 87 -5.77 2.66 -8.13
C TYR A 87 -5.46 2.69 -6.62
N SER A 88 -6.30 3.32 -5.81
CA SER A 88 -6.21 3.27 -4.35
C SER A 88 -7.57 2.99 -3.71
N HIS A 89 -7.54 2.45 -2.49
CA HIS A 89 -8.72 2.20 -1.67
C HIS A 89 -8.37 2.24 -0.19
N CYS A 90 -9.36 2.52 0.65
CA CYS A 90 -9.27 2.37 2.09
C CYS A 90 -10.67 2.09 2.65
N GLU A 91 -10.76 1.08 3.51
CA GLU A 91 -11.97 0.70 4.24
C GLU A 91 -11.71 0.92 5.73
N TYR A 92 -12.66 1.58 6.41
CA TYR A 92 -12.54 2.02 7.80
C TYR A 92 -13.50 1.20 8.68
N TYR A 93 -12.98 0.58 9.75
CA TYR A 93 -13.73 -0.34 10.61
C TYR A 93 -13.85 0.16 12.05
N SER A 94 -12.84 0.85 12.57
CA SER A 94 -12.88 1.50 13.89
C SER A 94 -12.06 2.79 13.86
N PRO A 95 -12.49 3.83 14.59
CA PRO A 95 -11.74 5.08 14.63
C PRO A 95 -10.43 4.91 15.41
N ILE A 96 -9.47 5.79 15.13
CA ILE A 96 -8.25 6.00 15.90
C ILE A 96 -8.25 7.47 16.31
N SER A 97 -7.77 7.78 17.50
CA SER A 97 -7.61 9.17 17.96
C SER A 97 -6.19 9.43 18.46
N TYR A 98 -5.71 10.65 18.26
CA TYR A 98 -4.55 11.16 18.99
C TYR A 98 -4.74 10.99 20.52
N PRO A 99 -3.70 10.59 21.29
CA PRO A 99 -2.28 10.44 20.93
C PRO A 99 -1.82 8.99 20.66
N SER A 100 -2.65 8.15 20.04
CA SER A 100 -2.30 6.75 19.77
C SER A 100 -1.03 6.56 18.92
N ILE A 101 -0.31 5.46 19.15
CA ILE A 101 0.77 4.98 18.28
C ILE A 101 0.16 3.95 17.34
N ILE A 102 0.15 4.24 16.04
CA ILE A 102 -0.37 3.29 15.05
C ILE A 102 0.76 2.40 14.54
N SER A 103 0.41 1.17 14.20
CA SER A 103 1.29 0.22 13.51
C SER A 103 0.68 -0.07 12.15
N ALA A 104 1.39 0.24 11.07
CA ALA A 104 0.96 0.00 9.71
C ALA A 104 1.65 -1.26 9.17
N GLY A 105 0.89 -2.33 8.95
CA GLY A 105 1.37 -3.59 8.41
C GLY A 105 1.22 -3.62 6.89
N LEU A 106 2.26 -4.00 6.17
CA LEU A 106 2.30 -4.12 4.71
C LEU A 106 2.33 -5.59 4.27
N PHE A 107 1.60 -5.85 3.18
CA PHE A 107 1.50 -7.12 2.49
C PHE A 107 1.36 -6.90 0.97
N VAL A 108 2.01 -7.74 0.16
CA VAL A 108 1.84 -7.71 -1.30
C VAL A 108 0.80 -8.75 -1.72
N LYS A 109 -0.32 -8.27 -2.25
CA LYS A 109 -1.45 -9.10 -2.66
C LYS A 109 -1.24 -9.77 -4.01
N ARG A 110 -0.63 -9.04 -4.95
CA ARG A 110 -0.39 -9.54 -6.31
C ARG A 110 0.80 -8.83 -6.94
N ILE A 111 1.61 -9.60 -7.66
CA ILE A 111 2.72 -9.09 -8.48
C ILE A 111 2.46 -9.50 -9.92
N GLY A 112 2.33 -8.52 -10.81
CA GLY A 112 2.27 -8.71 -12.26
C GLY A 112 3.63 -8.52 -12.91
N LYS A 113 3.66 -8.42 -14.24
CA LYS A 113 4.91 -8.16 -14.99
C LYS A 113 5.50 -6.78 -14.68
N SER A 114 4.66 -5.75 -14.62
CA SER A 114 5.04 -4.35 -14.46
C SER A 114 4.23 -3.65 -13.35
N SER A 115 3.50 -4.40 -12.53
CA SER A 115 2.51 -3.82 -11.61
C SER A 115 2.47 -4.58 -10.30
N VAL A 116 2.19 -3.89 -9.19
CA VAL A 116 2.05 -4.50 -7.86
C VAL A 116 0.73 -4.04 -7.23
N ASP A 117 0.10 -4.93 -6.47
CA ASP A 117 -1.07 -4.67 -5.62
C ASP A 117 -0.64 -4.71 -4.16
N TYR A 118 -0.57 -3.56 -3.51
CA TYR A 118 -0.21 -3.45 -2.11
C TYR A 118 -1.46 -3.41 -1.23
N GLN A 119 -1.37 -4.07 -0.09
CA GLN A 119 -2.37 -4.02 0.96
C GLN A 119 -1.69 -3.61 2.27
N VAL A 120 -2.28 -2.64 2.96
CA VAL A 120 -1.83 -2.14 4.25
C VAL A 120 -2.96 -2.22 5.27
N GLY A 121 -2.66 -2.77 6.44
CA GLY A 121 -3.54 -2.79 7.60
C GLY A 121 -3.07 -1.79 8.64
N ILE A 122 -3.96 -0.93 9.11
CA ILE A 122 -3.67 0.08 10.13
C ILE A 122 -4.20 -0.40 11.48
N PHE A 123 -3.31 -0.52 12.46
CA PHE A 123 -3.60 -1.03 13.80
C PHE A 123 -3.34 0.07 14.84
N GLU A 124 -4.29 0.32 15.75
CA GLU A 124 -4.19 1.40 16.77
C GLU A 124 -3.06 1.20 17.80
N ASN A 125 -2.38 0.05 17.81
CA ASN A 125 -1.15 -0.20 18.57
C ASN A 125 -0.46 -1.51 18.11
N ASN A 126 0.68 -1.83 18.70
CA ASN A 126 1.46 -3.03 18.40
C ASN A 126 0.85 -4.36 18.93
N LYS A 127 -0.24 -4.31 19.70
CA LYS A 127 -0.95 -5.49 20.23
C LYS A 127 -2.29 -5.74 19.55
N SER A 128 -2.84 -4.77 18.83
CA SER A 128 -4.11 -4.90 18.13
C SER A 128 -4.05 -6.01 17.10
N LEU A 129 -4.92 -7.01 17.25
CA LEU A 129 -5.01 -8.17 16.35
C LEU A 129 -5.85 -7.87 15.10
N LYS A 130 -6.77 -6.91 15.20
CA LYS A 130 -7.65 -6.48 14.12
C LYS A 130 -7.30 -5.08 13.67
N ALA A 131 -7.28 -4.87 12.37
CA ALA A 131 -7.05 -3.56 11.77
C ALA A 131 -8.25 -2.64 11.95
N SER A 132 -7.96 -1.38 12.29
CA SER A 132 -8.88 -0.25 12.33
C SER A 132 -9.24 0.24 10.94
N ALA A 133 -8.29 0.15 10.00
CA ALA A 133 -8.54 0.36 8.57
C ALA A 133 -7.71 -0.60 7.73
N VAL A 134 -8.23 -0.98 6.56
CA VAL A 134 -7.52 -1.77 5.56
C VAL A 134 -7.59 -1.02 4.24
N GLY A 135 -6.43 -0.65 3.71
CA GLY A 135 -6.33 0.07 2.46
C GLY A 135 -5.13 -0.36 1.67
N GLY A 136 -4.80 0.39 0.64
CA GLY A 136 -3.67 0.09 -0.23
C GLY A 136 -3.88 0.64 -1.61
N PHE A 137 -2.89 0.42 -2.46
CA PHE A 137 -2.95 0.84 -3.83
C PHE A 137 -2.29 -0.16 -4.77
N ALA A 138 -2.71 -0.10 -6.01
CA ALA A 138 -2.03 -0.75 -7.10
C ALA A 138 -1.19 0.26 -7.85
N SER A 139 0.04 -0.15 -8.16
CA SER A 139 1.01 0.68 -8.84
C SER A 139 1.54 -0.01 -10.10
N VAL A 140 2.10 0.79 -11.01
CA VAL A 140 2.71 0.34 -12.26
C VAL A 140 4.08 0.99 -12.39
N PHE A 141 5.11 0.14 -12.51
CA PHE A 141 6.45 0.58 -12.81
C PHE A 141 6.56 0.96 -14.29
N VAL A 142 7.01 2.17 -14.56
CA VAL A 142 7.24 2.69 -15.91
C VAL A 142 8.66 3.18 -16.06
N ASP A 143 9.23 3.03 -17.24
CA ASP A 143 10.53 3.60 -17.58
C ASP A 143 10.47 5.14 -17.53
N ARG A 144 11.42 5.75 -16.84
CA ARG A 144 11.46 7.20 -16.61
C ARG A 144 11.60 7.99 -17.92
N MET A 145 12.35 7.48 -18.89
CA MET A 145 12.67 8.20 -20.12
C MET A 145 11.52 8.18 -21.11
N ASN A 146 10.89 7.02 -21.32
CA ASN A 146 9.85 6.83 -22.33
C ASN A 146 8.43 6.76 -21.75
N GLN A 147 8.29 6.72 -20.41
CA GLN A 147 7.02 6.67 -19.68
C GLN A 147 6.11 5.50 -20.07
N ARG A 148 6.70 4.36 -20.45
CA ARG A 148 5.98 3.12 -20.76
C ARG A 148 6.16 2.08 -19.66
N PRO A 149 5.16 1.19 -19.42
CA PRO A 149 5.29 0.10 -18.48
C PRO A 149 6.54 -0.72 -18.73
N HIS A 150 7.35 -0.87 -17.69
CA HIS A 150 8.58 -1.65 -17.72
C HIS A 150 8.45 -2.82 -16.77
N SER A 151 9.11 -3.94 -17.11
CA SER A 151 9.05 -5.11 -16.25
C SER A 151 9.78 -4.84 -14.93
N ILE A 152 9.23 -5.36 -13.84
CA ILE A 152 9.88 -5.35 -12.53
C ILE A 152 11.12 -6.24 -12.64
N ASP A 153 12.28 -5.75 -12.19
CA ASP A 153 13.51 -6.54 -12.19
C ASP A 153 13.47 -7.68 -11.15
N GLU A 154 14.41 -8.61 -11.26
CA GLU A 154 14.42 -9.80 -10.41
C GLU A 154 14.67 -9.47 -8.94
N GLN A 155 15.49 -8.46 -8.65
CA GLN A 155 15.83 -8.06 -7.28
C GLN A 155 14.62 -7.48 -6.56
N LEU A 156 13.95 -6.50 -7.16
CA LEU A 156 12.72 -5.89 -6.67
C LEU A 156 11.62 -6.95 -6.54
N ARG A 157 11.46 -7.81 -7.55
CA ARG A 157 10.47 -8.89 -7.50
C ARG A 157 10.72 -9.86 -6.33
N LYS A 158 11.99 -10.22 -6.06
CA LYS A 158 12.35 -11.08 -4.93
C LYS A 158 11.96 -10.45 -3.59
N GLN A 159 12.23 -9.16 -3.42
CA GLN A 159 11.87 -8.46 -2.18
C GLN A 159 10.36 -8.33 -2.00
N LEU A 160 9.63 -7.99 -3.07
CA LEU A 160 8.17 -7.97 -3.05
C LEU A 160 7.56 -9.34 -2.71
N LEU A 161 8.15 -10.42 -3.22
CA LEU A 161 7.70 -11.79 -2.90
C LEU A 161 7.90 -12.15 -1.42
N SER A 162 8.93 -11.62 -0.76
CA SER A 162 9.22 -11.90 0.66
C SER A 162 8.08 -11.47 1.62
N ILE A 163 7.29 -10.47 1.21
CA ILE A 163 6.14 -9.96 1.95
C ILE A 163 4.80 -10.37 1.32
N SER A 164 4.82 -11.36 0.42
CA SER A 164 3.64 -11.96 -0.19
C SER A 164 3.35 -13.33 0.41
N ASN A 165 2.09 -13.77 0.38
CA ASN A 165 1.67 -15.12 0.76
C ASN A 165 1.43 -15.99 -0.49
N ILE A 166 1.95 -15.55 -1.65
CA ILE A 166 1.87 -16.30 -2.89
C ILE A 166 2.87 -17.44 -2.77
N ILE A 167 2.36 -18.66 -2.60
CA ILE A 167 3.16 -19.89 -2.64
C ILE A 167 3.89 -19.89 -4.00
N GLN A 168 5.22 -19.93 -3.97
CA GLN A 168 6.07 -20.06 -5.16
C GLN A 168 5.85 -21.41 -5.85
#